data_AF-A0A971UFT7-F1
#
_entry.id   AF-A0A971UFT7-F1
#
_cell.length_a   1.000
_cell.length_b   1.000
_cell.length_c   1.000
_cell.angle_alpha   90.00
_cell.angle_beta   90.00
_cell.angle_gamma   90.00
#
_symmetry.space_group_name_H-M   'P 1'
#
loop_
_entity.id
_entity.type
_entity.pdbx_description
1 polymer ?
#
loop_
_entity_poly.entity_id
_entity_poly.type
_entity_poly.pdbx_seq_one_letter_code
_entity_poly.pdbx_strand_id
1 'polypeptide(L)'
;MQASIDLPQSFSVRDENEFFPIQHLMSRMNPKLTVTRVTTGRHVHGGPTVVWGLVHLEGKPPSKKDVEAALKAAGYDFQHNGPVQASVVWGGES
;
A
#
# COMPACT_ATOMS: atom_id res chain seq x y z
N MET A 1 -19.00 14.28 13.53
CA MET A 1 -18.98 13.49 12.29
C MET A 1 -18.09 12.30 12.53
N GLN A 2 -18.58 11.07 12.33
CA GLN A 2 -17.80 9.85 12.46
C GLN A 2 -17.51 9.36 11.04
N ALA A 3 -16.24 9.41 10.62
CA ALA A 3 -15.82 8.93 9.32
C ALA A 3 -15.42 7.46 9.45
N SER A 4 -16.08 6.58 8.70
CA SER A 4 -15.63 5.20 8.50
C SER A 4 -14.51 5.20 7.46
N ILE A 5 -13.33 4.70 7.84
CA ILE A 5 -12.23 4.47 6.90
C ILE A 5 -12.21 2.99 6.59
N ASP A 6 -12.50 2.63 5.34
CA ASP A 6 -12.38 1.25 4.86
C ASP A 6 -10.91 0.96 4.54
N LEU A 7 -10.35 -0.03 5.25
CA LEU A 7 -8.98 -0.54 5.07
C LEU A 7 -9.06 -1.99 4.59
N PRO A 8 -8.07 -2.50 3.82
CA PRO A 8 -6.79 -1.88 3.46
C PRO A 8 -6.91 -0.95 2.24
N GLN A 9 -6.17 0.16 2.27
CA GLN A 9 -6.05 1.08 1.13
C GLN A 9 -4.61 1.13 0.66
N SER A 10 -4.41 1.00 -0.65
CA SER A 10 -3.11 1.23 -1.27
C SER A 10 -3.03 2.66 -1.82
N PHE A 11 -1.82 3.19 -1.88
CA PHE A 11 -1.53 4.51 -2.42
C PHE A 11 -0.20 4.50 -3.16
N SER A 12 0.03 5.53 -3.96
CA SER A 12 1.28 5.72 -4.70
C SER A 12 1.88 7.08 -4.40
N VAL A 13 3.20 7.13 -4.29
CA VAL A 13 3.98 8.38 -4.16
C VAL A 13 5.11 8.40 -5.15
N ARG A 14 5.55 9.60 -5.54
CA ARG A 14 6.57 9.75 -6.59
C ARG A 14 7.93 9.21 -6.16
N ASP A 15 8.31 9.46 -4.90
CA ASP A 15 9.57 9.01 -4.33
C ASP A 15 9.45 8.69 -2.84
N GLU A 16 10.50 8.12 -2.26
CA GLU A 16 10.50 7.64 -0.87
C GLU A 16 10.35 8.76 0.16
N ASN A 17 10.72 10.00 -0.16
CA ASN A 17 10.60 11.11 0.78
C ASN A 17 9.13 11.49 1.00
N GLU A 18 8.27 11.28 0.00
CA GLU A 18 6.82 11.47 0.09
C GLU A 18 6.14 10.37 0.92
N PHE A 19 6.84 9.27 1.21
CA PHE A 19 6.30 8.18 2.02
C PHE A 19 6.23 8.52 3.52
N PHE A 20 7.25 9.21 4.05
CA PHE A 20 7.32 9.55 5.48
C PHE A 20 6.18 10.46 5.96
N PRO A 21 5.75 11.51 5.22
CA PRO A 21 4.58 12.30 5.57
C PRO A 21 3.30 11.46 5.68
N ILE A 22 3.11 10.48 4.79
CA ILE A 22 1.93 9.59 4.84
C ILE A 22 2.00 8.69 6.07
N GLN A 23 3.15 8.09 6.35
CA GLN A 23 3.35 7.30 7.57
C GLN A 23 3.06 8.13 8.82
N HIS A 24 3.59 9.35 8.88
CA HIS A 24 3.35 10.26 10.00
C HIS A 24 1.86 10.60 10.14
N LEU A 25 1.20 10.97 9.04
CA LEU A 25 -0.23 11.29 9.02
C LEU A 25 -1.09 10.11 9.49
N MET A 26 -0.85 8.91 8.96
CA MET A 26 -1.61 7.71 9.35
C MET A 26 -1.46 7.40 10.83
N SER A 27 -0.25 7.50 11.38
CA SER A 27 -0.01 7.30 12.82
C SER A 27 -0.73 8.32 13.70
N ARG A 28 -0.88 9.56 13.23
CA ARG A 28 -1.61 10.64 13.92
C ARG A 28 -3.13 10.44 13.86
N MET A 29 -3.63 9.91 12.74
CA MET A 29 -5.04 9.59 12.58
C MET A 29 -5.46 8.41 13.47
N ASN A 30 -4.65 7.36 13.51
CA ASN A 30 -4.83 6.24 14.41
C ASN A 30 -3.48 5.54 14.62
N PRO A 31 -2.96 5.47 15.86
CA PRO A 31 -1.66 4.86 16.16
C PRO A 31 -1.55 3.39 15.74
N LYS A 32 -2.68 2.69 15.57
CA LYS A 32 -2.73 1.30 15.12
C LYS A 32 -2.62 1.16 13.60
N LEU A 33 -2.56 2.25 12.84
CA LEU A 33 -2.35 2.20 11.39
C LEU A 33 -0.86 2.09 11.10
N THR A 34 -0.53 1.06 10.33
CA THR A 34 0.80 0.81 9.79
C THR A 34 0.82 1.15 8.32
N VAL A 35 1.89 1.78 7.87
CA VAL A 35 2.14 2.11 6.47
C VAL A 35 3.36 1.33 6.02
N THR A 36 3.20 0.48 5.01
CA THR A 36 4.27 -0.40 4.54
C THR A 36 4.50 -0.26 3.05
N ARG A 37 5.77 -0.16 2.65
CA ARG A 37 6.17 -0.12 1.25
C ARG A 37 6.02 -1.53 0.66
N VAL A 38 5.36 -1.62 -0.48
CA VAL A 38 4.98 -2.89 -1.08
C VAL A 38 5.77 -3.18 -2.36
N THR A 39 5.88 -2.20 -3.26
CA THR A 39 6.58 -2.37 -4.54
C THR A 39 6.87 -1.02 -5.17
N THR A 40 7.58 -1.02 -6.29
CA THR A 40 7.67 0.11 -7.22
C THR A 40 7.11 -0.31 -8.57
N GLY A 41 6.35 0.56 -9.22
CA GLY A 41 5.75 0.24 -10.52
C GLY A 41 4.99 1.41 -11.10
N ARG A 42 4.45 1.23 -12.30
CA ARG A 42 3.66 2.23 -13.02
C ARG A 42 2.17 2.02 -12.83
N HIS A 43 1.41 3.08 -13.04
CA HIS A 43 -0.04 2.98 -13.11
C HIS A 43 -0.49 2.35 -14.44
N VAL A 44 -1.68 1.77 -14.46
CA VAL A 44 -2.34 1.21 -15.66
C VAL A 44 -2.55 2.26 -16.76
N HIS A 45 -2.66 3.53 -16.39
CA HIS A 45 -2.75 4.66 -17.33
C HIS A 45 -1.39 5.16 -17.83
N GLY A 46 -0.29 4.48 -17.47
CA GLY A 46 1.08 4.88 -17.77
C GLY A 46 1.62 5.91 -16.77
N GLY A 47 2.77 6.50 -17.10
CA GLY A 47 3.45 7.50 -16.27
C GLY A 47 4.80 7.03 -15.71
N PRO A 48 5.42 7.85 -14.83
CA PRO A 48 6.67 7.48 -14.19
C PRO A 48 6.49 6.27 -13.27
N THR A 49 7.60 5.59 -12.98
CA THR A 49 7.62 4.59 -11.92
C THR A 49 7.44 5.29 -10.57
N VAL A 50 6.48 4.81 -9.78
CA VAL A 50 6.14 5.34 -8.46
C VAL A 50 6.35 4.28 -7.39
N VAL A 51 6.44 4.72 -6.14
CA VAL A 51 6.51 3.85 -4.96
C VAL A 51 5.09 3.55 -4.49
N TRP A 52 4.78 2.27 -4.29
CA TRP A 52 3.48 1.81 -3.83
C TRP A 52 3.53 1.48 -2.35
N GLY A 53 2.58 2.04 -1.62
CA GLY A 53 2.37 1.83 -0.19
C GLY A 53 1.02 1.19 0.10
N LEU A 54 0.93 0.58 1.27
CA LEU A 54 -0.29 -0.01 1.80
C LEU A 54 -0.49 0.44 3.24
N VAL A 55 -1.73 0.79 3.56
CA VAL A 55 -2.16 1.07 4.93
C VAL A 55 -2.93 -0.13 5.46
N HIS A 56 -2.53 -0.64 6.62
CA HIS A 56 -3.21 -1.74 7.30
C HIS A 56 -3.18 -1.56 8.83
N LEU A 57 -3.93 -2.38 9.55
CA LEU A 57 -3.91 -2.37 11.01
C LEU A 57 -2.69 -3.14 11.54
N GLU A 58 -2.09 -2.61 12.59
CA GLU A 58 -1.06 -3.27 13.37
C GLU A 58 -1.58 -4.60 13.93
N GLY A 59 -0.75 -5.64 13.88
CA GLY A 59 -1.11 -6.99 14.33
C GLY A 59 -2.09 -7.74 13.41
N LYS A 60 -2.57 -7.10 12.33
CA LYS A 60 -3.40 -7.74 11.30
C LYS A 60 -2.79 -7.53 9.92
N PRO A 61 -1.69 -8.25 9.61
CA PRO A 61 -1.07 -8.17 8.29
C PRO A 61 -2.04 -8.65 7.20
N PRO A 62 -2.17 -7.92 6.08
CA PRO A 62 -3.05 -8.29 4.98
C PRO A 62 -2.53 -9.52 4.24
N SER A 63 -3.46 -10.34 3.71
CA SER A 63 -3.08 -11.46 2.86
C SER A 63 -2.54 -10.96 1.51
N LYS A 64 -1.79 -11.81 0.80
CA LYS A 64 -1.33 -11.49 -0.56
C LYS A 64 -2.49 -11.05 -1.48
N LYS A 65 -3.61 -11.74 -1.39
CA LYS A 65 -4.82 -11.44 -2.18
C LYS A 65 -5.39 -10.06 -1.86
N ASP A 66 -5.38 -9.67 -0.58
CA ASP A 66 -5.86 -8.35 -0.16
C ASP A 66 -4.92 -7.24 -0.68
N VAL A 67 -3.61 -7.48 -0.64
CA VAL A 67 -2.62 -6.54 -1.20
C VAL A 67 -2.81 -6.37 -2.71
N GLU A 68 -2.95 -7.47 -3.44
CA GLU A 68 -3.17 -7.43 -4.90
C GLU A 68 -4.49 -6.75 -5.26
N ALA A 69 -5.57 -7.03 -4.51
CA ALA A 69 -6.86 -6.37 -4.70
C ALA A 69 -6.76 -4.85 -4.44
N ALA A 70 -6.09 -4.45 -3.35
CA ALA A 70 -5.89 -3.04 -3.01
C ALA A 70 -5.05 -2.30 -4.07
N LEU A 71 -3.97 -2.91 -4.55
CA LEU A 71 -3.12 -2.35 -5.62
C LEU A 71 -3.87 -2.24 -6.94
N LYS A 72 -4.67 -3.25 -7.29
CA LYS A 72 -5.51 -3.22 -8.49
C LYS A 72 -6.54 -2.09 -8.43
N ALA A 73 -7.18 -1.91 -7.27
CA ALA A 73 -8.16 -0.85 -7.06
C ALA A 73 -7.53 0.55 -7.18
N ALA A 74 -6.27 0.72 -6.78
CA ALA A 74 -5.53 1.98 -6.91
C ALA A 74 -4.84 2.16 -8.28
N GLY A 75 -4.96 1.19 -9.18
CA GLY A 75 -4.49 1.28 -10.56
C GLY A 75 -3.05 0.82 -10.81
N TYR A 76 -2.50 -0.08 -9.99
CA TYR A 76 -1.22 -0.74 -10.29
C TYR A 76 -1.32 -1.59 -11.56
N ASP A 77 -0.36 -1.42 -12.47
CA ASP A 77 -0.31 -2.21 -13.70
C ASP A 77 0.34 -3.58 -13.48
N PHE A 78 -0.47 -4.62 -13.31
CA PHE A 78 0.03 -6.00 -13.15
C PHE A 78 0.57 -6.62 -14.44
N GLN A 79 0.31 -6.04 -15.62
CA GLN A 79 0.78 -6.56 -16.89
C GLN A 79 2.21 -6.11 -17.19
N HIS A 80 2.54 -4.87 -16.82
CA HIS A 80 3.83 -4.26 -17.17
C HIS A 80 4.79 -4.10 -15.99
N ASN A 81 4.34 -4.30 -14.74
CA ASN A 81 5.20 -4.22 -13.57
C ASN A 81 5.64 -5.59 -13.06
N GLY A 82 6.75 -5.59 -12.32
CA GLY A 82 7.28 -6.77 -11.66
C GLY A 82 6.38 -7.30 -10.53
N PRO A 83 6.71 -8.49 -10.00
CA PRO A 83 5.97 -9.11 -8.92
C PRO A 83 5.98 -8.24 -7.66
N VAL A 84 4.86 -8.23 -6.94
CA VAL A 84 4.67 -7.48 -5.71
C VAL A 84 5.56 -8.06 -4.61
N GLN A 85 6.55 -7.30 -4.15
CA GLN A 85 7.49 -7.71 -3.10
C GLN A 85 6.97 -7.39 -1.68
N ALA A 86 5.70 -7.70 -1.42
CA ALA A 86 5.09 -7.52 -0.10
C ALA A 86 5.31 -8.71 0.85
N SER A 87 6.36 -9.52 0.65
CA SER A 87 6.66 -10.67 1.50
C SER A 87 6.92 -10.29 2.97
N VAL A 88 7.33 -9.04 3.24
CA VAL A 88 7.47 -8.48 4.61
C VAL A 88 6.12 -8.08 5.22
N VAL A 89 5.08 -7.93 4.41
CA VAL A 89 3.74 -7.42 4.79
C VAL A 89 2.73 -8.56 4.97
N TRP A 90 2.95 -9.70 4.32
CA TRP A 90 2.04 -10.84 4.39
C TRP A 90 2.23 -11.59 5.71
N GLY A 91 1.14 -11.77 6.46
CA GLY A 91 1.09 -12.76 7.53
C GLY A 91 1.26 -14.12 6.87
N GLY A 92 2.43 -14.74 7.08
CA GLY A 92 2.94 -15.82 6.24
C GLY A 92 1.93 -16.92 5.89
N GLU A 93 1.85 -17.24 4.61
CA GLU A 93 1.53 -18.58 4.14
C GLU A 93 2.78 -19.07 3.40
N SER A 94 3.56 -19.92 4.09
CA SER A 94 4.43 -20.91 3.45
C SER A 94 3.64 -22.18 3.21
#